data_AF-G4Z828-F1
#
_entry.id   AF-G4Z828-F1
#
_cell.length_a   1.000
_cell.length_b   1.000
_cell.length_c   1.000
_cell.angle_alpha   90.00
_cell.angle_beta   90.00
_cell.angle_gamma   90.00
#
_symmetry.space_group_name_H-M   'P 1'
#
loop_
_entity.id
_entity.type
_entity.pdbx_description
1 polymer ?
#
loop_
_entity_poly.entity_id
_entity_poly.type
_entity_poly.pdbx_seq_one_letter_code
_entity_poly.pdbx_strand_id
1 'polypeptide(L)' 'WSKEEHAKFLEAIKIYTNGPWKLVAAYVGTRTVRQTMTHAQKYRQKAARRL' A
#
# COMPACT_ATOMS: atom_id res chain seq x y z
N TRP A 1 9.58 0.56 3.18
CA TRP A 1 8.44 0.58 4.11
C TRP A 1 8.97 0.65 5.50
N SER A 2 9.31 1.86 5.92
CA SER A 2 9.41 2.18 7.34
C SER A 2 8.02 2.05 7.98
N LYS A 3 7.96 2.15 9.31
CA LYS A 3 6.69 2.09 10.05
C LYS A 3 5.74 3.21 9.60
N GLU A 4 6.28 4.40 9.39
CA GLU A 4 5.56 5.61 8.98
C GLU A 4 5.03 5.47 7.55
N GLU A 5 5.87 5.01 6.62
CA GLU A 5 5.42 4.73 5.24
C GLU A 5 4.31 3.68 5.23
N HIS A 6 4.46 2.62 6.03
CA HIS A 6 3.49 1.54 6.06
C HIS A 6 2.16 2.00 6.67
N ALA A 7 2.17 2.83 7.71
CA ALA A 7 0.97 3.43 8.28
C ALA A 7 0.21 4.26 7.23
N LYS A 8 0.92 5.16 6.53
CA LYS A 8 0.34 5.95 5.42
C LYS A 8 -0.24 5.07 4.32
N PHE A 9 0.44 3.97 3.98
CA PHE A 9 -0.07 3.01 3.02
C PHE A 9 -1.36 2.34 3.48
N LEU A 10 -1.45 1.91 4.74
CA LEU A 10 -2.67 1.29 5.27
C LEU A 10 -3.84 2.29 5.30
N GLU A 11 -3.58 3.56 5.66
CA GLU A 11 -4.58 4.64 5.57
C GLU A 11 -5.04 4.85 4.13
N ALA A 12 -4.10 4.98 3.18
CA ALA A 12 -4.42 5.15 1.78
C ALA A 12 -5.20 3.96 1.21
N ILE A 13 -4.89 2.73 1.63
CA ILE A 13 -5.64 1.54 1.21
C ILE A 13 -7.05 1.52 1.80
N LYS A 14 -7.28 2.06 3.01
CA LYS A 14 -8.65 2.22 3.56
C LYS A 14 -9.44 3.26 2.77
N ILE A 15 -8.81 4.37 2.39
CA ILE A 15 -9.44 5.47 1.64
C ILE A 15 -9.75 5.06 0.20
N TYR A 16 -8.81 4.36 -0.44
CA TYR A 16 -8.89 4.04 -1.86
C TYR A 16 -9.27 2.58 -2.17
N THR A 17 -9.53 1.74 -1.16
CA THR A 17 -10.03 0.33 -1.11
C THR A 17 -9.46 -0.71 -2.10
N ASN A 18 -9.25 -0.38 -3.37
CA ASN A 18 -8.59 -1.18 -4.42
C ASN A 18 -7.81 -0.32 -5.42
N GLY A 19 -7.50 0.91 -5.02
CA GLY A 19 -7.75 2.09 -5.82
C GLY A 19 -6.88 2.36 -7.03
N PRO A 20 -7.02 3.58 -7.57
CA PRO A 20 -6.00 4.13 -8.45
C PRO A 20 -4.68 4.23 -7.67
N TRP A 21 -3.73 3.32 -7.96
CA TRP A 21 -2.42 3.23 -7.30
C TRP A 21 -1.58 4.51 -7.38
N LYS A 22 -1.88 5.40 -8.33
CA LYS A 22 -1.31 6.76 -8.41
C LYS A 22 -1.61 7.57 -7.16
N LEU A 23 -2.84 7.52 -6.65
CA LEU A 23 -3.23 8.26 -5.44
C LEU A 23 -2.63 7.64 -4.18
N VAL A 24 -2.56 6.31 -4.11
CA VAL A 24 -1.94 5.61 -2.98
C VAL A 24 -0.45 5.96 -2.89
N ALA A 25 0.26 5.96 -4.02
CA ALA A 25 1.67 6.34 -4.07
C ALA A 25 1.88 7.82 -3.69
N ALA A 26 1.04 8.72 -4.20
CA ALA A 26 1.06 10.14 -3.84
C ALA A 26 0.80 10.36 -2.34
N TYR A 27 -0.11 9.61 -1.73
CA TYR A 27 -0.41 9.69 -0.31
C TYR A 27 0.78 9.24 0.57
N VAL A 28 1.48 8.19 0.15
CA VAL A 28 2.70 7.73 0.83
C VAL A 28 3.84 8.74 0.64
N GLY A 29 3.92 9.40 -0.53
CA GLY A 29 4.81 10.52 -0.83
C GLY A 29 6.25 10.12 -1.17
N THR A 30 6.75 9.01 -0.62
CA THR A 30 8.14 8.55 -0.81
C THR A 30 8.28 7.35 -1.76
N ARG A 31 7.17 6.81 -2.27
CA ARG A 31 7.14 5.57 -3.05
C ARG A 31 6.48 5.76 -4.39
N THR A 32 7.01 5.06 -5.40
CA THR A 32 6.42 5.07 -6.73
C THR A 32 5.18 4.18 -6.79
N VAL A 33 4.37 4.37 -7.83
CA VAL A 33 3.19 3.55 -8.11
C VAL A 33 3.54 2.07 -8.16
N ARG A 34 4.61 1.71 -8.89
CA ARG A 34 5.07 0.32 -9.02
C ARG A 34 5.51 -0.27 -7.67
N GLN A 35 6.26 0.49 -6.86
CA GLN A 35 6.66 0.03 -5.52
C GLN A 35 5.43 -0.21 -4.62
N THR A 36 4.43 0.66 -4.72
CA THR A 36 3.18 0.57 -3.95
C THR A 36 2.36 -0.65 -4.36
N MET A 37 2.23 -0.93 -5.66
CA MET A 37 1.56 -2.13 -6.17
C MET A 37 2.23 -3.42 -5.69
N THR A 38 3.56 -3.53 -5.82
CA THR A 38 4.31 -4.71 -5.37
C THR A 38 4.18 -4.90 -3.86
N HIS A 39 4.19 -3.82 -3.09
CA HIS A 39 3.96 -3.91 -1.63
C HIS A 39 2.57 -4.41 -1.31
N ALA A 40 1.54 -3.87 -1.96
CA ALA A 40 0.17 -4.31 -1.76
C ALA A 40 -0.05 -5.77 -2.16
N GLN A 41 0.61 -6.25 -3.22
CA GLN A 41 0.57 -7.66 -3.60
C GLN A 41 1.17 -8.55 -2.49
N LYS A 42 2.39 -8.25 -2.04
CA LYS A 42 3.06 -9.01 -0.97
C LYS A 42 2.28 -8.96 0.35
N TYR A 43 1.73 -7.79 0.69
CA TYR A 43 0.90 -7.60 1.87
C TYR A 43 -0.35 -8.50 1.82
N ARG A 44 -1.05 -8.52 0.69
CA ARG A 44 -2.23 -9.38 0.47
C ARG A 44 -1.88 -10.87 0.53
N GLN A 45 -0.79 -11.30 -0.11
CA GLN A 45 -0.33 -12.69 -0.04
C GLN A 45 0.00 -13.12 1.40
N LYS A 46 0.66 -12.25 2.18
CA LYS A 46 0.96 -12.51 3.59
C LYS A 46 -0.30 -12.57 4.45
N ALA A 47 -1.28 -11.71 4.19
CA ALA A 47 -2.57 -11.74 4.88
C ALA A 47 -3.35 -13.02 4.55
N ALA A 48 -3.38 -13.45 3.29
CA ALA A 48 -4.05 -14.67 2.86
C ALA A 48 -3.47 -15.95 3.48
N ARG A 49 -2.16 -15.97 3.77
CA ARG A 49 -1.49 -17.11 4.46
C ARG A 49 -1.80 -17.18 5.96
N ARG A 50 -2.44 -16.15 6.52
CA ARG A 50 -2.81 -16.08 7.94
C ARG A 50 -4.30 -16.35 8.18
N LEU A 51 -5.07 -16.54 7.12
CA LEU A 51 -6.34 -17.27 7.14
C LEU A 51 -6.04 -18.77 7.03
#